data_AF-A0AAN8YBQ9-F1
#
_entry.id   AF-A0AAN8YBQ9-F1
#
_cell.length_a   1.000
_cell.length_b   1.000
_cell.length_c   1.000
_cell.angle_alpha   90.00
_cell.angle_beta   90.00
_cell.angle_gamma   90.00
#
_symmetry.space_group_name_H-M   'P 1'
#
loop_
_entity.id
_entity.type
_entity.pdbx_description
1 polymer ?
#
loop_
_entity_poly.entity_id
_entity_poly.type
_entity_poly.pdbx_seq_one_letter_code
_entity_poly.pdbx_strand_id
1 'polypeptide(L)'
;MNGLGILGSVQLLLSDPRTRPFVEKYAKDSLAFSADFARDMEKINVYKVKVDNQGEVRRRCDAPNTKRYTLCTKITRVIELSNQVMANEDQSKKAEEDQSKKETNNPKSYQVRKECIKRKSMELATLCDIKVCTVITSPNGELQTWPDNLNARVLDLYSQNLKPAKKH
;
A
#
# COMPACT_ATOMS: atom_id res chain seq x y z
N MET A 1 -26.39 14.25 28.38
CA MET A 1 -26.39 14.20 26.89
C MET A 1 -27.78 14.61 26.43
N ASN A 2 -27.90 15.71 25.67
CA ASN A 2 -29.14 16.46 25.54
C ASN A 2 -30.02 16.05 24.34
N GLY A 3 -29.91 14.81 23.86
CA GLY A 3 -30.73 14.32 22.73
C GLY A 3 -30.51 15.04 21.39
N LEU A 4 -29.32 15.63 21.18
CA LEU A 4 -28.95 16.39 19.99
C LEU A 4 -28.39 15.52 18.85
N GLY A 5 -28.71 14.21 18.82
CA GLY A 5 -28.25 13.33 17.75
C GLY A 5 -28.85 13.75 16.41
N ILE A 6 -28.01 14.14 15.45
CA ILE A 6 -28.44 14.61 14.12
C ILE A 6 -29.20 13.51 13.37
N LEU A 7 -28.80 12.25 13.56
CA LEU A 7 -29.40 11.09 12.92
C LEU A 7 -30.14 10.25 13.96
N GLY A 8 -31.33 9.77 13.61
CA GLY A 8 -32.15 8.92 14.50
C GLY A 8 -31.41 7.65 14.96
N SER A 9 -30.55 7.07 14.12
CA SER A 9 -29.72 5.93 14.51
C SER A 9 -28.69 6.26 15.60
N VAL A 10 -28.16 7.49 15.63
CA VAL A 10 -27.23 7.95 16.67
C VAL A 10 -27.98 8.15 17.99
N GLN A 11 -29.20 8.69 17.93
CA GLN A 11 -30.05 8.83 19.11
C GLN A 11 -30.45 7.46 19.69
N LEU A 12 -30.69 6.46 18.84
CA LEU A 12 -31.01 5.09 19.28
C LEU A 12 -29.89 4.47 20.13
N LEU A 13 -28.63 4.78 19.84
CA LEU A 13 -27.50 4.29 20.63
C LEU A 13 -27.54 4.78 22.09
N LEU A 14 -28.08 5.99 22.33
CA LEU A 14 -28.22 6.54 23.67
C LEU A 14 -29.47 6.00 24.39
N SER A 15 -30.56 5.77 23.66
CA SER A 15 -31.81 5.27 24.26
C SER A 15 -31.83 3.76 24.51
N ASP A 16 -31.10 2.95 23.74
CA ASP A 16 -31.03 1.50 23.95
C ASP A 16 -30.18 1.17 25.20
N PRO A 17 -30.72 0.45 26.20
CA PRO A 17 -30.00 0.11 27.43
C PRO A 17 -28.69 -0.65 27.22
N ARG A 18 -28.55 -1.39 26.11
CA ARG A 18 -27.37 -2.19 25.80
C ARG A 18 -26.21 -1.34 25.30
N THR A 19 -26.50 -0.28 24.56
CA THR A 19 -25.48 0.60 23.97
C THR A 19 -25.22 1.86 24.80
N ARG A 20 -26.21 2.28 25.59
CA ARG A 20 -26.14 3.47 26.45
C ARG A 20 -24.88 3.53 27.33
N PRO A 21 -24.41 2.46 28.01
CA PRO A 21 -23.20 2.52 28.83
C PRO A 21 -21.95 2.88 28.03
N PHE A 22 -21.83 2.44 26.78
CA PHE A 22 -20.69 2.78 25.92
C PHE A 22 -20.75 4.24 25.49
N VAL A 23 -21.94 4.72 25.12
CA VAL A 23 -22.15 6.13 24.76
C VAL A 23 -21.81 7.05 25.94
N GLU A 24 -22.28 6.72 27.15
CA GLU A 24 -21.96 7.48 28.37
C GLU A 24 -20.47 7.41 28.73
N LYS A 25 -19.81 6.25 28.54
CA LYS A 25 -18.36 6.09 28.73
C LYS A 25 -17.59 7.03 27.80
N TYR A 26 -17.86 6.96 26.50
CA TYR A 26 -17.14 7.75 25.49
C TYR A 26 -17.43 9.25 25.58
N ALA A 27 -18.61 9.64 26.08
CA ALA A 27 -18.92 11.03 26.37
C ALA A 27 -18.06 11.62 27.50
N LYS A 28 -17.68 10.80 28.48
CA LYS A 28 -16.90 11.21 29.66
C LYS A 28 -15.40 11.06 29.45
N ASP A 29 -14.98 10.11 28.62
CA ASP A 29 -13.57 9.76 28.40
C ASP A 29 -13.25 9.65 26.90
N SER A 30 -12.67 10.72 26.37
CA SER A 30 -12.24 10.78 24.96
C SER A 30 -11.03 9.90 24.66
N LEU A 31 -10.20 9.59 25.65
CA LEU A 31 -9.04 8.71 25.47
C LEU A 31 -9.51 7.26 25.31
N ALA A 32 -10.47 6.83 26.13
CA ALA A 32 -11.12 5.53 25.97
C ALA A 32 -11.85 5.40 24.63
N PHE A 33 -12.53 6.45 24.18
CA PHE A 33 -13.13 6.48 22.84
C PHE A 33 -12.08 6.29 21.75
N SER A 34 -11.01 7.08 21.77
CA SER A 34 -9.97 7.04 20.74
C SER A 34 -9.27 5.68 20.68
N ALA A 35 -8.98 5.08 21.84
CA ALA A 35 -8.37 3.75 21.94
C ALA A 35 -9.29 2.64 21.40
N ASP A 36 -10.57 2.66 21.77
CA ASP A 36 -11.54 1.67 21.29
C ASP A 36 -11.82 1.84 19.79
N PHE A 37 -11.93 3.09 19.32
CA PHE A 37 -12.10 3.42 17.91
C PHE A 37 -10.96 2.89 17.04
N ALA A 38 -9.70 3.05 17.47
CA ALA A 38 -8.55 2.53 16.73
C ALA A 38 -8.62 0.99 16.59
N ARG A 39 -8.92 0.28 17.68
CA ARG A 39 -9.06 -1.19 17.68
C ARG A 39 -10.22 -1.65 16.81
N ASP A 40 -11.33 -0.93 16.81
CA ASP A 40 -12.50 -1.30 16.00
C ASP A 40 -12.25 -1.06 14.50
N MET A 41 -11.48 -0.03 14.14
CA MET A 41 -11.03 0.17 12.76
C MET A 41 -10.12 -0.96 12.28
N GLU A 42 -9.24 -1.49 13.12
CA GLU A 42 -8.44 -2.69 12.78
C GLU A 42 -9.34 -3.90 12.48
N LYS A 43 -10.38 -4.13 13.28
CA LYS A 43 -11.33 -5.24 13.07
C LYS A 43 -12.14 -5.08 11.79
N ILE A 44 -12.62 -3.87 11.49
CA ILE A 44 -13.43 -3.61 10.29
C ILE A 44 -12.57 -3.79 9.03
N ASN A 45 -11.29 -3.40 9.09
CA ASN A 45 -10.36 -3.48 7.96
C ASN A 45 -10.07 -4.91 7.49
N VAL A 46 -10.29 -5.94 8.32
CA VAL A 46 -10.08 -7.35 7.95
C VAL A 46 -11.38 -8.08 7.60
N TYR A 47 -12.54 -7.42 7.73
CA TYR A 47 -13.83 -8.06 7.46
C TYR A 47 -14.03 -8.32 5.96
N LYS A 48 -14.14 -9.60 5.58
CA LYS A 48 -14.39 -10.05 4.20
C LYS A 48 -13.40 -9.49 3.16
N VAL A 49 -12.15 -9.28 3.57
CA VAL A 49 -11.07 -8.89 2.65
C VAL A 49 -10.75 -10.03 1.70
N LYS A 50 -10.53 -9.69 0.42
CA LYS A 50 -10.04 -10.63 -0.59
C LYS A 50 -8.53 -10.71 -0.51
N VAL A 51 -8.02 -11.90 -0.23
CA VAL A 51 -6.58 -12.21 -0.18
C VAL A 51 -6.18 -13.09 -1.35
N ASP A 52 -4.89 -13.06 -1.70
CA ASP A 52 -4.30 -13.88 -2.77
C ASP A 52 -5.09 -13.78 -4.09
N ASN A 53 -5.53 -14.93 -4.61
CA ASN A 53 -6.20 -15.06 -5.89
C ASN A 53 -7.73 -14.85 -5.81
N GLN A 54 -8.26 -14.33 -4.69
CA GLN A 54 -9.70 -14.10 -4.49
C GLN A 54 -10.21 -12.78 -5.11
N GLY A 55 -9.32 -11.99 -5.72
CA GLY A 55 -9.63 -10.70 -6.32
C GLY A 55 -8.56 -10.22 -7.30
N GLU A 56 -8.56 -8.92 -7.58
CA GLU A 56 -7.54 -8.29 -8.43
C GLU A 56 -7.19 -6.89 -7.92
N VAL A 57 -5.96 -6.46 -8.16
CA VAL A 57 -5.57 -5.06 -7.99
C VAL A 57 -6.04 -4.28 -9.22
N ARG A 58 -7.03 -3.41 -9.04
CA ARG A 58 -7.62 -2.64 -10.14
C ARG A 58 -6.67 -1.54 -10.61
N ARG A 59 -6.56 -1.37 -11.93
CA ARG A 59 -5.85 -0.22 -12.54
C ARG A 59 -6.63 1.09 -12.40
N ARG A 60 -7.97 1.00 -12.34
CA ARG A 60 -8.87 2.10 -12.04
C ARG A 60 -9.89 1.65 -11.00
N CYS A 61 -10.08 2.41 -9.91
CA CYS A 61 -10.90 1.95 -8.79
C CYS A 61 -12.40 1.78 -9.14
N ASP A 62 -12.88 2.54 -10.12
CA ASP A 62 -14.26 2.58 -10.60
C ASP A 62 -14.62 1.46 -11.61
N ALA A 63 -13.65 0.67 -12.07
CA ALA A 63 -13.88 -0.37 -13.07
C ALA A 63 -13.07 -1.65 -12.79
N PRO A 64 -13.63 -2.85 -13.06
CA PRO A 64 -12.83 -4.07 -13.07
C PRO A 64 -11.77 -4.01 -14.18
N ASN A 65 -10.66 -4.74 -14.03
CA ASN A 65 -9.70 -4.84 -15.11
C ASN A 65 -10.34 -5.64 -16.25
N THR A 66 -10.45 -5.03 -17.42
CA THR A 66 -10.76 -5.78 -18.64
C THR A 66 -9.58 -6.68 -18.95
N LYS A 67 -9.82 -8.00 -19.09
CA LYS A 67 -8.87 -8.90 -19.74
C LYS A 67 -8.68 -8.41 -21.18
N ARG A 68 -7.77 -7.48 -21.41
CA ARG A 68 -7.14 -7.41 -22.73
C ARG A 68 -6.36 -8.71 -22.83
N TYR A 69 -6.84 -9.63 -23.65
CA TYR A 69 -5.96 -10.62 -24.27
C TYR A 69 -4.88 -9.82 -25.01
N THR A 70 -3.82 -9.42 -24.33
CA THR A 70 -2.58 -9.10 -25.02
C THR A 70 -2.16 -10.40 -25.67
N LEU A 71 -1.99 -10.34 -27.00
CA LEU A 71 -1.48 -11.36 -27.89
C LEU A 71 -0.14 -11.96 -27.42
N CYS A 72 -0.10 -12.63 -26.28
CA CYS A 72 1.00 -13.44 -25.79
C CYS A 72 0.74 -14.91 -26.14
N THR A 73 0.42 -15.15 -27.41
CA THR A 73 0.29 -16.50 -28.00
C THR A 73 1.10 -16.64 -29.28
N LYS A 74 2.09 -15.75 -29.50
CA LYS A 74 3.05 -15.84 -30.62
C LYS A 74 4.48 -16.22 -30.21
N ILE A 75 4.76 -16.45 -28.92
CA ILE A 75 6.10 -16.89 -28.44
C ILE A 75 6.04 -18.35 -27.96
N THR A 76 5.43 -19.23 -28.75
CA THR A 76 5.44 -20.69 -28.46
C THR A 76 5.84 -21.51 -29.68
N ARG A 77 6.57 -20.93 -30.64
CA ARG A 77 6.93 -21.64 -31.89
C ARG A 77 8.40 -21.54 -32.30
N VAL A 78 9.31 -21.37 -31.34
CA VAL A 78 10.78 -21.33 -31.61
C VAL A 78 11.54 -22.47 -30.93
N ILE A 79 10.89 -23.31 -30.11
CA ILE A 79 11.61 -24.30 -29.29
C ILE A 79 11.79 -25.67 -29.99
N GLU A 80 11.15 -25.94 -31.14
CA GLU A 80 11.18 -27.28 -31.77
C GLU A 80 12.24 -27.50 -32.86
N LEU A 81 13.08 -26.51 -33.21
CA LEU A 81 14.08 -26.67 -34.28
C LEU A 81 15.54 -26.82 -33.79
N SER A 82 15.79 -26.84 -32.48
CA SER A 82 17.16 -26.83 -31.96
C SER A 82 17.77 -28.23 -31.70
N ASN A 83 17.02 -29.32 -31.89
CA ASN A 83 17.46 -30.68 -31.54
C ASN A 83 18.12 -31.48 -32.68
N GLN A 84 18.63 -30.86 -33.75
CA GLN A 84 19.24 -31.61 -34.87
C GLN A 84 20.66 -31.21 -35.30
N VAL A 85 21.38 -30.34 -34.58
CA VAL A 85 22.78 -30.04 -34.95
C VAL A 85 23.71 -30.20 -33.75
N MET A 86 23.78 -31.44 -33.26
CA MET A 86 24.92 -31.95 -32.49
C MET A 86 25.87 -32.63 -33.46
N ALA A 87 26.82 -31.89 -34.04
CA ALA A 87 27.99 -32.46 -34.70
C ALA A 87 29.11 -31.41 -34.85
N ASN A 88 30.19 -31.66 -34.09
CA ASN A 88 31.59 -31.34 -34.40
C ASN A 88 32.00 -29.87 -34.22
N GLU A 89 32.64 -29.56 -33.09
CA GLU A 89 34.12 -29.53 -32.97
C GLU A 89 34.73 -28.58 -33.99
N ASP A 90 35.09 -27.36 -33.59
CA ASP A 90 36.48 -27.15 -33.18
C ASP A 90 36.74 -25.81 -32.46
N GLN A 91 37.81 -25.84 -31.70
CA GLN A 91 38.20 -24.99 -30.59
C GLN A 91 38.44 -23.50 -30.92
N SER A 92 37.86 -22.59 -30.12
CA SER A 92 38.67 -21.60 -29.37
C SER A 92 37.86 -20.68 -28.45
N LYS A 93 38.16 -20.82 -27.16
CA LYS A 93 38.32 -19.73 -26.17
C LYS A 93 37.06 -19.09 -25.55
N LYS A 94 36.79 -19.62 -24.34
CA LYS A 94 36.64 -18.93 -23.05
C LYS A 94 35.19 -18.72 -22.56
N ALA A 95 34.91 -19.44 -21.48
CA ALA A 95 33.66 -19.56 -20.76
C ALA A 95 33.30 -18.31 -19.92
N GLU A 96 31.98 -18.16 -19.74
CA GLU A 96 31.23 -17.66 -18.55
C GLU A 96 31.40 -16.17 -18.18
N GLU A 97 30.36 -15.37 -17.92
CA GLU A 97 29.02 -15.69 -17.42
C GLU A 97 28.04 -14.51 -17.64
N ASP A 98 26.85 -14.87 -18.13
CA ASP A 98 25.51 -14.26 -18.01
C ASP A 98 25.27 -12.74 -17.98
N GLN A 99 24.71 -12.28 -19.10
CA GLN A 99 23.91 -11.05 -19.20
C GLN A 99 22.59 -11.19 -18.42
N SER A 100 22.61 -10.78 -17.17
CA SER A 100 21.42 -10.47 -16.37
C SER A 100 20.57 -9.40 -17.08
N LYS A 101 19.43 -9.83 -17.64
CA LYS A 101 18.41 -8.96 -18.22
C LYS A 101 17.78 -8.13 -17.09
N LYS A 102 18.27 -6.90 -16.96
CA LYS A 102 17.80 -5.87 -16.02
C LYS A 102 16.32 -5.54 -16.30
N GLU A 103 15.43 -5.95 -15.41
CA GLU A 103 14.05 -5.43 -15.35
C GLU A 103 14.11 -3.90 -15.17
N THR A 104 13.77 -3.15 -16.21
CA THR A 104 13.70 -1.69 -16.13
C THR A 104 12.46 -1.30 -15.33
N ASN A 105 12.62 -1.12 -14.02
CA ASN A 105 11.65 -0.42 -13.18
C ASN A 105 11.40 0.98 -13.77
N ASN A 106 10.23 1.19 -14.36
CA ASN A 106 9.88 2.44 -15.05
C ASN A 106 9.81 3.60 -14.03
N PRO A 107 10.78 4.53 -14.02
CA PRO A 107 10.91 5.57 -13.00
C PRO A 107 9.74 6.57 -13.03
N LYS A 108 9.02 6.66 -14.15
CA LYS A 108 7.85 7.56 -14.30
C LYS A 108 6.68 7.14 -13.40
N SER A 109 6.53 5.84 -13.12
CA SER A 109 5.42 5.33 -12.31
C SER A 109 5.58 5.63 -10.82
N TYR A 110 6.81 5.61 -10.31
CA TYR A 110 7.11 5.96 -8.91
C TYR A 110 6.86 7.45 -8.66
N GLN A 111 7.36 8.34 -9.54
CA GLN A 111 7.13 9.77 -9.34
C GLN A 111 5.67 10.18 -9.43
N VAL A 112 4.90 9.63 -10.38
CA VAL A 112 3.47 9.92 -10.47
C VAL A 112 2.73 9.49 -9.19
N ARG A 113 3.07 8.32 -8.64
CA ARG A 113 2.44 7.83 -7.40
C ARG A 113 2.86 8.64 -6.18
N LYS A 114 4.15 8.99 -6.07
CA LYS A 114 4.70 9.82 -5.02
C LYS A 114 3.97 11.17 -4.94
N GLU A 115 3.85 11.88 -6.06
CA GLU A 115 3.17 13.19 -6.09
C GLU A 115 1.67 13.07 -5.80
N CYS A 116 1.02 11.99 -6.26
CA CYS A 116 -0.38 11.70 -5.92
C CYS A 116 -0.59 11.50 -4.41
N ILE A 117 0.31 10.76 -3.76
CA ILE A 117 0.26 10.52 -2.32
C ILE A 117 0.46 11.84 -1.56
N LYS A 118 1.46 12.65 -1.93
CA LYS A 118 1.68 13.98 -1.33
C LYS A 118 0.43 14.86 -1.43
N ARG A 119 -0.18 14.92 -2.61
CA ARG A 119 -1.40 15.72 -2.84
C ARG A 119 -2.57 15.25 -1.97
N LYS A 120 -2.78 13.94 -1.84
CA LYS A 120 -3.85 13.40 -0.99
C LYS A 120 -3.62 13.70 0.48
N SER A 121 -2.39 13.57 0.96
CA SER A 121 -2.05 13.93 2.34
C SER A 121 -2.29 15.41 2.63
N MET A 122 -2.02 16.28 1.65
CA MET A 122 -2.36 17.70 1.70
C MET A 122 -3.87 17.94 1.75
N GLU A 123 -4.63 17.36 0.82
CA GLU A 123 -6.08 17.48 0.79
C GLU A 123 -6.72 17.01 2.10
N LEU A 124 -6.25 15.88 2.66
CA LEU A 124 -6.72 15.38 3.96
C LEU A 124 -6.37 16.33 5.10
N ALA A 125 -5.16 16.88 5.13
CA ALA A 125 -4.77 17.83 6.16
C ALA A 125 -5.64 19.09 6.12
N THR A 126 -5.89 19.63 4.92
CA THR A 126 -6.66 20.87 4.73
C THR A 126 -8.16 20.69 4.89
N LEU A 127 -8.76 19.66 4.29
CA LEU A 127 -10.21 19.48 4.29
C LEU A 127 -10.74 18.97 5.63
N CYS A 128 -9.93 18.18 6.35
CA CYS A 128 -10.34 17.58 7.61
C CYS A 128 -9.77 18.31 8.83
N ASP A 129 -8.89 19.30 8.65
CA ASP A 129 -8.16 19.98 9.74
C ASP A 129 -7.41 19.01 10.67
N ILE A 130 -6.78 17.99 10.06
CA ILE A 130 -6.04 16.95 10.77
C ILE A 130 -4.54 17.12 10.50
N LYS A 131 -3.70 16.96 11.53
CA LYS A 131 -2.25 16.91 11.35
C LYS A 131 -1.84 15.60 10.66
N VAL A 132 -1.47 15.69 9.38
CA VAL A 132 -1.03 14.55 8.57
C VAL A 132 0.44 14.72 8.20
N CYS A 133 1.21 13.63 8.30
CA CYS A 133 2.54 13.54 7.72
C CYS A 133 2.65 12.28 6.86
N THR A 134 3.51 12.31 5.85
CA THR A 134 3.77 11.17 4.98
C THR A 134 5.25 10.95 4.87
N VAL A 135 5.67 9.69 5.03
CA VAL A 135 7.05 9.24 4.84
C VAL A 135 7.07 8.29 3.65
N ILE A 136 7.88 8.58 2.65
CA ILE A 136 7.97 7.86 1.38
C ILE A 136 9.40 7.34 1.23
N THR A 137 9.55 6.01 1.22
CA THR A 137 10.84 5.38 0.94
C THR A 137 10.99 5.17 -0.56
N SER A 138 12.06 5.71 -1.14
CA SER A 138 12.40 5.53 -2.54
C SER A 138 12.97 4.12 -2.78
N PRO A 139 12.90 3.58 -4.00
CA PRO A 139 13.55 2.31 -4.36
C PRO A 139 15.07 2.31 -4.11
N ASN A 140 15.67 3.50 -4.09
CA ASN A 140 17.10 3.69 -3.81
C ASN A 140 17.41 3.80 -2.30
N GLY A 141 16.40 3.66 -1.43
CA GLY A 141 16.54 3.79 0.03
C GLY A 141 16.45 5.22 0.57
N GLU A 142 16.31 6.24 -0.29
CA GLU A 142 16.16 7.63 0.14
C GLU A 142 14.77 7.89 0.73
N LEU A 143 14.74 8.53 1.91
CA LEU A 143 13.52 8.89 2.60
C LEU A 143 13.07 10.30 2.22
N GLN A 144 11.82 10.44 1.78
CA GLN A 144 11.20 11.73 1.46
C GLN A 144 9.96 11.93 2.29
N THR A 145 9.63 13.17 2.64
CA THR A 145 8.46 13.47 3.47
C THR A 145 7.52 14.49 2.86
N TRP A 146 6.32 14.57 3.43
CA TRP A 146 5.40 15.69 3.28
C TRP A 146 4.76 15.96 4.65
N PRO A 147 4.69 17.22 5.14
CA PRO A 147 5.32 18.43 4.59
C PRO A 147 6.85 18.30 4.49
N ASP A 148 7.48 19.00 3.53
CA ASP A 148 8.91 18.83 3.24
C ASP A 148 9.83 19.30 4.40
N ASN A 149 9.28 20.02 5.39
CA ASN A 149 9.99 20.54 6.57
C ASN A 149 9.76 19.73 7.85
N LEU A 150 9.51 18.42 7.74
CA LEU A 150 9.24 17.57 8.90
C LEU A 150 10.44 17.54 9.87
N ASN A 151 10.16 17.63 11.17
CA ASN A 151 11.19 17.59 12.23
C ASN A 151 12.16 16.41 12.07
N ALA A 152 13.47 16.68 12.08
CA ALA A 152 14.54 15.70 11.90
C ALA A 152 14.41 14.46 12.80
N ARG A 153 13.86 14.62 14.01
CA ARG A 153 13.64 13.54 14.97
C ARG A 153 12.68 12.44 14.47
N VAL A 154 11.69 12.80 13.65
CA VAL A 154 10.75 11.83 13.05
C VAL A 154 11.46 11.04 11.94
N LEU A 155 12.25 11.73 11.12
CA LEU A 155 13.04 11.11 10.06
C LEU A 155 14.07 10.11 10.62
N ASP A 156 14.73 10.44 11.73
CA ASP A 156 15.68 9.56 12.41
C ASP A 156 15.03 8.28 12.94
N LEU A 157 13.83 8.38 13.52
CA LEU A 157 13.08 7.22 14.01
C LEU A 157 12.77 6.23 12.89
N TYR A 158 12.32 6.71 11.73
CA TYR A 158 12.01 5.83 10.60
C TYR A 158 13.28 5.28 9.93
N SER A 159 14.35 6.06 9.87
CA SER A 159 15.63 5.64 9.27
C SER A 159 16.31 4.51 10.07
N GLN A 160 16.21 4.52 11.40
CA GLN A 160 16.77 3.47 12.26
C GLN A 160 16.07 2.12 12.07
N ASN A 161 14.77 2.13 11.77
CA ASN A 161 13.94 0.92 11.60
C ASN A 161 14.00 0.31 10.19
N LEU A 162 14.63 0.98 9.23
CA LEU A 162 14.73 0.52 7.84
C LEU A 162 16.02 -0.27 7.52
N LYS A 163 16.99 -0.32 8.43
CA LYS A 163 18.22 -1.10 8.20
C LYS A 163 17.86 -2.60 8.26
N PRO A 164 18.04 -3.37 7.17
CA PRO A 164 17.79 -4.80 7.22
C PRO A 164 18.75 -5.43 8.23
N ALA A 165 18.21 -6.22 9.17
CA ALA A 165 19.04 -7.05 10.03
C ALA A 165 19.93 -7.92 9.13
N LYS A 166 21.26 -7.79 9.30
CA LYS A 166 22.22 -8.67 8.62
C LYS A 166 21.86 -10.10 9.03
N LYS A 167 21.35 -10.90 8.11
CA LYS A 167 21.21 -12.34 8.33
C LYS A 167 22.63 -12.91 8.38
N HIS A 168 22.98 -13.46 9.54
CA HIS A 168 24.23 -14.20 9.77
C HIS A 168 24.22 -15.52 9.01
#